data_AF-A0A1F3LH24-F1
#
_entry.id   AF-A0A1F3LH24-F1
#
_cell.length_a   1.000
_cell.length_b   1.000
_cell.length_c   1.000
_cell.angle_alpha   90.00
_cell.angle_beta   90.00
_cell.angle_gamma   90.00
#
_symmetry.space_group_name_H-M   'P 1'
#
loop_
_entity.id
_entity.type
_entity.pdbx_description
1 polymer ?
#
loop_
_entity_poly.entity_id
_entity_poly.type
_entity_poly.pdbx_seq_one_letter_code
_entity_poly.pdbx_strand_id
1 'polypeptide(L)'
;MGSEIEARKQTLVDKLKARSATLQQREMEEICIILVDTSGSMSAHCKSGDTKLMAVKRSIPYLQAKGSYVGYGLVGFGSTAYPIQPITTSFSSIILHSDHLAVEGQTNIPHAIRLGREMMEDRSVEKKRMILMSDGDNNCDKNLMEGEILKSIEEKVVIDTIAFGERADVNLLRSIATRTGGIFQEALTPEQLAGAYEKLNYTVRYLEDKNGKTAK
;
A
#
# COMPACT_ATOMS: atom_id res chain seq x y z
N MET A 1 39.27 31.62 -9.73
CA MET A 1 37.81 31.67 -9.48
C MET A 1 37.02 30.69 -10.37
N GLY A 2 37.22 30.66 -11.70
CA GLY A 2 36.51 29.71 -12.59
C GLY A 2 36.88 28.23 -12.39
N SER A 3 38.16 27.92 -12.13
CA SER A 3 38.64 26.53 -11.93
C SER A 3 38.10 25.88 -10.65
N GLU A 4 37.95 26.65 -9.57
CA GLU A 4 37.39 26.17 -8.29
C GLU A 4 35.89 25.87 -8.38
N ILE A 5 35.13 26.67 -9.14
CA ILE A 5 33.70 26.45 -9.37
C ILE A 5 33.49 25.17 -10.17
N GLU A 6 34.31 24.94 -11.19
CA GLU A 6 34.20 23.75 -12.04
C GLU A 6 34.61 22.47 -11.29
N ALA A 7 35.66 22.53 -10.47
CA ALA A 7 36.05 21.43 -9.59
C ALA A 7 34.95 21.07 -8.58
N ARG A 8 34.26 22.08 -8.01
CA ARG A 8 33.12 21.86 -7.11
C ARG A 8 31.91 21.23 -7.82
N LYS A 9 31.61 21.67 -9.05
CA LYS A 9 30.53 21.07 -9.86
C LYS A 9 30.82 19.61 -10.18
N GLN A 10 32.03 19.30 -10.63
CA GLN A 10 32.42 17.93 -10.94
C GLN A 10 32.34 17.02 -9.71
N THR A 11 32.85 17.49 -8.57
CA THR A 11 32.74 16.79 -7.29
C THR A 11 31.28 16.53 -6.90
N LEU A 12 30.37 17.48 -7.14
CA LEU A 12 28.94 17.30 -6.86
C LEU A 12 28.31 16.26 -7.78
N VAL A 13 28.63 16.29 -9.07
CA VAL A 13 28.16 15.31 -10.07
C VAL A 13 28.62 13.90 -9.70
N ASP A 14 29.88 13.74 -9.29
CA ASP A 14 30.43 12.43 -8.92
C ASP A 14 29.80 11.90 -7.63
N LYS A 15 29.54 12.78 -6.65
CA LYS A 15 28.78 12.43 -5.43
C LYS A 15 27.34 12.01 -5.75
N LEU A 16 26.68 12.69 -6.69
CA LEU A 16 25.32 12.34 -7.11
C LEU A 16 25.29 11.00 -7.84
N LYS A 17 26.25 10.74 -8.74
CA LYS A 17 26.39 9.45 -9.44
C LYS A 17 26.68 8.31 -8.47
N ALA A 18 27.61 8.50 -7.54
CA ALA A 18 27.93 7.51 -6.51
C ALA A 18 26.70 7.22 -5.64
N ARG A 19 25.99 8.24 -5.18
CA ARG A 19 24.74 8.08 -4.42
C ARG A 19 23.65 7.37 -5.22
N SER A 20 23.50 7.70 -6.51
CA SER A 20 22.54 7.04 -7.40
C SER A 20 22.87 5.56 -7.60
N ALA A 21 24.15 5.22 -7.79
CA ALA A 21 24.61 3.83 -7.90
C ALA A 21 24.40 3.05 -6.60
N THR A 22 24.72 3.64 -5.45
CA THR A 22 24.47 3.02 -4.14
C THR A 22 22.98 2.81 -3.87
N LEU A 23 22.11 3.74 -4.28
CA LEU A 23 20.66 3.58 -4.18
C LEU A 23 20.13 2.48 -5.09
N GLN A 24 20.63 2.40 -6.34
CA GLN A 24 20.25 1.33 -7.27
C GLN A 24 20.69 -0.07 -6.82
N GLN A 25 21.70 -0.14 -5.94
CA GLN A 25 22.26 -1.39 -5.43
C GLN A 25 21.71 -1.80 -4.07
N ARG A 26 20.88 -0.95 -3.42
CA ARG A 26 20.12 -1.39 -2.24
C ARG A 26 19.02 -2.34 -2.69
N GLU A 27 18.97 -3.52 -2.10
CA GLU A 27 17.83 -4.41 -2.23
C GLU A 27 16.63 -3.82 -1.47
N MET A 28 15.43 -4.09 -1.97
CA MET A 28 14.19 -3.68 -1.29
C MET A 28 14.14 -4.31 0.10
N GLU A 29 14.02 -3.47 1.13
CA GLU A 29 13.91 -3.93 2.52
C GLU A 29 12.48 -4.41 2.81
N GLU A 30 11.50 -3.85 2.09
CA GLU A 30 10.08 -4.17 2.20
C GLU A 30 9.36 -4.00 0.86
N ILE A 31 8.33 -4.81 0.65
CA ILE A 31 7.33 -4.61 -0.40
C ILE A 31 5.97 -4.35 0.23
N CYS A 32 5.32 -3.25 -0.19
CA CYS A 32 3.97 -2.88 0.20
C CYS A 32 3.06 -2.81 -1.04
N ILE A 33 2.07 -3.69 -1.14
CA ILE A 33 1.06 -3.64 -2.20
C ILE A 33 -0.21 -2.98 -1.67
N ILE A 34 -0.66 -1.92 -2.33
CA ILE A 34 -1.88 -1.20 -1.99
C ILE A 34 -3.02 -1.82 -2.82
N LEU A 35 -4.02 -2.38 -2.15
CA LEU A 35 -5.22 -2.95 -2.75
C LEU A 35 -6.37 -1.97 -2.54
N VAL A 36 -6.89 -1.42 -3.64
CA VAL A 36 -7.97 -0.42 -3.63
C VAL A 36 -9.24 -1.02 -4.23
N ASP A 37 -10.30 -1.07 -3.44
CA ASP A 37 -11.63 -1.39 -3.93
C ASP A 37 -12.06 -0.31 -4.93
N THR A 38 -12.51 -0.75 -6.10
CA THR A 38 -13.04 0.07 -7.17
C THR A 38 -14.46 -0.35 -7.54
N SER A 39 -15.17 -1.08 -6.68
CA SER A 39 -16.55 -1.52 -6.94
C SER A 39 -17.52 -0.35 -7.11
N GLY A 40 -18.72 -0.65 -7.62
CA GLY A 40 -19.77 0.35 -7.90
C GLY A 40 -20.07 1.32 -6.75
N SER A 41 -19.96 0.90 -5.49
CA SER A 41 -20.16 1.76 -4.31
C SER A 41 -19.17 2.90 -4.21
N MET A 42 -17.99 2.77 -4.80
CA MET A 42 -16.95 3.79 -4.83
C MET A 42 -17.29 5.01 -5.70
N SER A 43 -18.36 4.93 -6.51
CA SER A 43 -18.93 6.07 -7.23
C SER A 43 -19.82 6.96 -6.34
N ALA A 44 -20.21 6.48 -5.15
CA ALA A 44 -20.98 7.28 -4.21
C ALA A 44 -20.18 8.49 -3.73
N HIS A 45 -20.90 9.58 -3.44
CA HIS A 45 -20.28 10.82 -2.99
C HIS A 45 -20.08 10.80 -1.48
N CYS A 46 -18.91 11.26 -1.05
CA CYS A 46 -18.64 11.65 0.32
C CYS A 46 -19.41 12.93 0.66
N LYS A 47 -19.55 13.24 1.96
CA LYS A 47 -20.14 14.52 2.42
C LYS A 47 -19.38 15.75 1.90
N SER A 48 -18.10 15.59 1.54
CA SER A 48 -17.26 16.62 0.93
C SER A 48 -17.64 16.97 -0.52
N GLY A 49 -18.46 16.16 -1.19
CA GLY A 49 -18.85 16.34 -2.60
C GLY A 49 -17.98 15.60 -3.61
N ASP A 50 -16.83 15.03 -3.21
CA ASP A 50 -16.06 14.13 -4.07
C ASP A 50 -16.62 12.71 -4.03
N THR A 51 -16.37 11.91 -5.07
CA THR A 51 -16.62 10.47 -4.99
C THR A 51 -15.69 9.79 -3.98
N LYS A 52 -16.12 8.67 -3.41
CA LYS A 52 -15.28 7.86 -2.53
C LYS A 52 -13.97 7.46 -3.20
N LEU A 53 -13.99 7.09 -4.49
CA LEU A 53 -12.77 6.77 -5.23
C LEU A 53 -11.82 7.97 -5.34
N MET A 54 -12.35 9.18 -5.57
CA MET A 54 -11.53 10.40 -5.59
C MET A 54 -10.91 10.68 -4.21
N ALA A 55 -11.66 10.46 -3.12
CA ALA A 55 -11.12 10.58 -1.77
C ALA A 55 -9.97 9.59 -1.52
N VAL A 56 -10.09 8.35 -2.00
CA VAL A 56 -9.01 7.35 -1.92
C VAL A 56 -7.77 7.79 -2.69
N LYS A 57 -7.92 8.20 -3.96
CA LYS A 57 -6.80 8.68 -4.79
C LYS A 57 -6.03 9.81 -4.11
N ARG A 58 -6.74 10.77 -3.51
CA ARG A 58 -6.14 11.89 -2.76
C ARG A 58 -5.52 11.48 -1.42
N SER A 59 -5.88 10.32 -0.88
CA SER A 59 -5.37 9.82 0.40
C SER A 59 -4.13 8.95 0.25
N ILE A 60 -3.93 8.27 -0.90
CA ILE A 60 -2.74 7.46 -1.18
C ILE A 60 -1.40 8.19 -0.91
N PRO A 61 -1.23 9.48 -1.30
CA PRO A 61 -0.02 10.24 -1.00
C PRO A 61 0.42 10.25 0.47
N TYR A 62 -0.52 10.13 1.42
CA TYR A 62 -0.23 10.14 2.86
C TYR A 62 0.46 8.85 3.34
N LEU A 63 0.45 7.78 2.55
CA LEU A 63 1.17 6.55 2.83
C LEU A 63 2.68 6.69 2.63
N GLN A 64 3.16 7.72 1.91
CA GLN A 64 4.56 7.82 1.50
C GLN A 64 5.54 7.81 2.70
N ALA A 65 6.34 6.75 2.82
CA ALA A 65 7.39 6.66 3.81
C ALA A 65 8.58 7.57 3.49
N LYS A 66 9.01 8.39 4.46
CA LYS A 66 10.23 9.20 4.35
C LYS A 66 11.45 8.36 4.73
N GLY A 67 12.22 7.89 3.74
CA GLY A 67 13.58 7.36 3.97
C GLY A 67 13.72 5.84 4.05
N SER A 68 12.69 5.06 3.74
CA SER A 68 12.74 3.59 3.66
C SER A 68 12.85 3.13 2.20
N TYR A 69 13.66 2.11 1.91
CA TYR A 69 13.79 1.55 0.56
C TYR A 69 12.70 0.48 0.32
N VAL A 70 11.46 0.99 0.19
CA VAL A 70 10.24 0.18 0.04
C VAL A 70 9.84 0.12 -1.43
N GLY A 71 9.57 -1.09 -1.92
CA GLY A 71 8.90 -1.31 -3.20
C GLY A 71 7.39 -1.19 -3.02
N TYR A 72 6.72 -0.33 -3.78
CA TYR A 72 5.28 -0.17 -3.74
C TYR A 72 4.64 -0.72 -5.02
N GLY A 73 3.52 -1.39 -4.87
CA GLY A 73 2.62 -1.74 -5.98
C GLY A 73 1.21 -1.22 -5.72
N LEU A 74 0.43 -1.06 -6.78
CA LEU A 74 -0.96 -0.64 -6.71
C LEU A 74 -1.83 -1.61 -7.52
N VAL A 75 -2.89 -2.09 -6.88
CA VAL A 75 -3.91 -2.96 -7.47
C VAL A 75 -5.26 -2.30 -7.29
N GLY A 76 -6.01 -2.19 -8.38
CA GLY A 76 -7.44 -1.90 -8.34
C GLY A 76 -8.20 -3.23 -8.35
N PHE A 77 -9.28 -3.33 -7.58
CA PHE A 77 -10.12 -4.50 -7.63
C PHE A 77 -11.60 -4.18 -7.55
N GLY A 78 -12.35 -4.78 -8.46
CA GLY A 78 -13.79 -4.91 -8.42
C GLY A 78 -14.10 -6.40 -8.51
N SER A 79 -14.88 -6.80 -9.52
CA SER A 79 -15.23 -8.22 -9.71
C SER A 79 -13.97 -9.08 -9.97
N THR A 80 -12.97 -8.45 -10.57
CA THR A 80 -11.62 -8.96 -10.80
C THR A 80 -10.60 -7.97 -10.22
N ALA A 81 -9.39 -8.45 -9.95
CA ALA A 81 -8.26 -7.63 -9.52
C ALA A 81 -7.28 -7.44 -10.68
N TYR A 82 -6.69 -6.24 -10.79
CA TYR A 82 -5.75 -5.91 -11.85
C TYR A 82 -4.62 -4.99 -11.35
N PRO A 83 -3.37 -5.23 -11.78
CA PRO A 83 -2.25 -4.37 -11.39
C PRO A 83 -2.36 -3.02 -12.12
N ILE A 84 -2.46 -1.95 -11.35
CA ILE A 84 -2.39 -0.57 -11.85
C ILE A 84 -0.93 -0.13 -12.02
N GLN A 85 -0.11 -0.48 -11.03
CA GLN A 85 1.32 -0.18 -11.00
C GLN A 85 2.06 -1.42 -10.47
N PRO A 86 2.88 -2.09 -11.29
CA PRO A 86 3.82 -3.10 -10.82
C PRO A 86 4.77 -2.53 -9.76
N ILE A 87 5.40 -3.40 -8.98
CA ILE A 87 6.29 -3.00 -7.88
C ILE A 87 7.38 -2.03 -8.39
N THR A 88 7.46 -0.87 -7.74
CA THR A 88 8.43 0.18 -8.04
C THR A 88 8.88 0.85 -6.75
N THR A 89 10.13 1.31 -6.71
CA THR A 89 10.64 2.13 -5.60
C THR A 89 10.25 3.61 -5.74
N SER A 90 9.66 4.01 -6.87
CA SER A 90 9.15 5.35 -7.13
C SER A 90 7.72 5.49 -6.63
N PHE A 91 7.54 6.01 -5.41
CA PHE A 91 6.21 6.30 -4.88
C PHE A 91 5.45 7.34 -5.73
N SER A 92 6.16 8.26 -6.38
CA SER A 92 5.55 9.19 -7.34
C SER A 92 4.88 8.48 -8.52
N SER A 93 5.40 7.32 -8.94
CA SER A 93 4.76 6.49 -9.97
C SER A 93 3.44 5.88 -9.47
N ILE A 94 3.35 5.53 -8.19
CA ILE A 94 2.10 5.07 -7.56
C ILE A 94 1.06 6.19 -7.57
N ILE A 95 1.46 7.40 -7.17
CA ILE A 95 0.57 8.58 -7.19
C ILE A 95 0.05 8.84 -8.60
N LEU A 96 0.94 8.87 -9.59
CA LEU A 96 0.57 9.12 -10.99
C LEU A 96 -0.41 8.07 -11.54
N HIS A 97 -0.14 6.78 -11.33
CA HIS A 97 -1.00 5.72 -11.87
C HIS A 97 -2.27 5.49 -11.05
N SER A 98 -2.34 6.01 -9.82
CA SER A 98 -3.59 5.97 -9.04
C SER A 98 -4.76 6.65 -9.76
N ASP A 99 -4.49 7.58 -10.67
CA ASP A 99 -5.51 8.21 -11.51
C ASP A 99 -6.20 7.21 -12.45
N HIS A 100 -5.55 6.10 -12.80
CA HIS A 100 -6.12 5.03 -13.64
C HIS A 100 -7.10 4.12 -12.89
N LEU A 101 -7.21 4.21 -11.56
CA LEU A 101 -8.25 3.51 -10.83
C LEU A 101 -9.63 4.00 -11.32
N ALA A 102 -10.47 3.07 -11.75
CA ALA A 102 -11.79 3.36 -12.30
C ALA A 102 -12.82 2.43 -11.68
N VAL A 103 -14.04 2.94 -11.49
CA VAL A 103 -15.12 2.16 -10.87
C VAL A 103 -15.53 1.03 -11.81
N GLU A 104 -15.52 -0.22 -11.31
CA GLU A 104 -15.89 -1.41 -12.03
C GLU A 104 -16.40 -2.52 -11.11
N GLY A 105 -17.51 -3.15 -11.47
CA GLY A 105 -17.94 -4.42 -10.88
C GLY A 105 -18.35 -4.39 -9.40
N GLN A 106 -18.25 -5.55 -8.76
CA GLN A 106 -18.59 -5.80 -7.34
C GLN A 106 -17.33 -6.11 -6.53
N THR A 107 -17.35 -5.95 -5.21
CA THR A 107 -16.18 -6.21 -4.36
C THR A 107 -15.78 -7.70 -4.33
N ASN A 108 -14.53 -8.02 -4.73
CA ASN A 108 -13.91 -9.34 -4.61
C ASN A 108 -12.55 -9.28 -3.91
N ILE A 109 -12.57 -9.25 -2.59
CA ILE A 109 -11.37 -9.15 -1.75
C ILE A 109 -10.42 -10.35 -1.90
N PRO A 110 -10.86 -11.63 -1.96
CA PRO A 110 -9.94 -12.75 -2.10
C PRO A 110 -9.07 -12.67 -3.37
N HIS A 111 -9.65 -12.24 -4.49
CA HIS A 111 -8.89 -12.06 -5.73
C HIS A 111 -7.82 -10.96 -5.60
N ALA A 112 -8.13 -9.87 -4.89
CA ALA A 112 -7.17 -8.80 -4.62
C ALA A 112 -6.01 -9.29 -3.74
N ILE A 113 -6.30 -10.04 -2.68
CA ILE A 113 -5.28 -10.64 -1.79
C ILE A 113 -4.38 -11.60 -2.57
N ARG A 114 -4.98 -12.47 -3.39
CA ARG A 114 -4.24 -13.42 -4.23
C ARG A 114 -3.29 -12.70 -5.19
N LEU A 115 -3.79 -11.74 -5.97
CA LEU A 115 -2.97 -10.99 -6.91
C LEU A 115 -1.86 -10.22 -6.20
N GLY A 116 -2.17 -9.60 -5.06
CA GLY A 116 -1.17 -8.90 -4.24
C GLY A 116 -0.03 -9.81 -3.78
N ARG A 117 -0.33 -11.06 -3.42
CA ARG A 117 0.67 -12.09 -3.08
C ARG A 117 1.49 -12.54 -4.28
N GLU A 118 0.83 -12.85 -5.40
CA GLU A 118 1.49 -13.26 -6.66
C GLU A 118 2.49 -12.19 -7.13
N MET A 119 2.17 -10.90 -6.96
CA MET A 119 3.10 -9.81 -7.27
C MET A 119 4.40 -9.85 -6.43
N MET A 120 4.40 -10.52 -5.27
CA MET A 120 5.53 -10.64 -4.34
C MET A 120 6.25 -11.99 -4.40
N GLU A 121 5.78 -12.99 -5.14
CA GLU A 121 6.35 -14.36 -5.12
C GLU A 121 7.81 -14.38 -5.57
N ASP A 122 8.13 -13.74 -6.70
CA ASP A 122 9.48 -13.70 -7.30
C ASP A 122 10.43 -12.67 -6.66
N ARG A 123 10.18 -12.30 -5.41
CA ARG A 123 10.92 -11.24 -4.71
C ARG A 123 11.46 -11.76 -3.39
N SER A 124 12.79 -11.85 -3.32
CA SER A 124 13.53 -12.13 -2.09
C SER A 124 13.59 -10.86 -1.24
N VAL A 125 12.48 -10.54 -0.58
CA VAL A 125 12.36 -9.41 0.35
C VAL A 125 11.86 -9.94 1.69
N GLU A 126 12.51 -9.52 2.77
CA GLU A 126 12.22 -10.02 4.13
C GLU A 126 10.84 -9.61 4.62
N LYS A 127 10.35 -8.43 4.20
CA LYS A 127 9.09 -7.85 4.67
C LYS A 127 8.09 -7.71 3.54
N LYS A 128 6.97 -8.40 3.66
CA LYS A 128 5.87 -8.40 2.68
C LYS A 128 4.60 -7.92 3.34
N ARG A 129 3.98 -6.90 2.74
CA ARG A 129 2.83 -6.21 3.31
C ARG A 129 1.79 -5.87 2.26
N MET A 130 0.52 -5.96 2.62
CA MET A 130 -0.60 -5.44 1.84
C MET A 130 -1.37 -4.41 2.65
N ILE A 131 -1.87 -3.37 2.00
CA ILE A 131 -2.85 -2.43 2.57
C ILE A 131 -4.13 -2.57 1.77
N LEU A 132 -5.12 -3.20 2.35
CA LEU A 132 -6.42 -3.46 1.75
C LEU A 132 -7.43 -2.40 2.19
N MET A 133 -8.00 -1.65 1.25
CA MET A 133 -9.05 -0.68 1.52
C MET A 133 -10.33 -1.07 0.77
N SER A 134 -11.47 -1.09 1.46
CA SER A 134 -12.79 -1.35 0.88
C SER A 134 -13.89 -0.55 1.58
N ASP A 135 -14.94 -0.21 0.84
CA ASP A 135 -16.05 0.65 1.28
C ASP A 135 -17.42 -0.04 1.42
N GLY A 136 -17.47 -1.36 1.15
CA GLY A 136 -18.70 -2.11 0.99
C GLY A 136 -18.64 -3.54 1.53
N ASP A 137 -19.78 -4.22 1.40
CA ASP A 137 -19.93 -5.62 1.79
C ASP A 137 -19.20 -6.53 0.80
N ASN A 138 -18.48 -7.49 1.36
CA ASN A 138 -17.79 -8.48 0.58
C ASN A 138 -18.80 -9.51 0.05
N ASN A 139 -19.05 -9.51 -1.25
CA ASN A 139 -19.97 -10.45 -1.91
C ASN A 139 -19.35 -11.83 -2.19
N CYS A 140 -18.25 -12.20 -1.51
CA CYS A 140 -17.47 -13.39 -1.86
C CYS A 140 -17.76 -14.62 -1.01
N ASP A 141 -17.39 -15.79 -1.54
CA ASP A 141 -17.38 -17.06 -0.83
C ASP A 141 -16.44 -17.01 0.39
N LYS A 142 -16.96 -17.39 1.56
CA LYS A 142 -16.21 -17.40 2.83
C LYS A 142 -15.06 -18.40 2.83
N ASN A 143 -15.18 -19.53 2.14
CA ASN A 143 -14.12 -20.53 2.04
C ASN A 143 -12.94 -20.01 1.20
N LEU A 144 -13.23 -19.27 0.12
CA LEU A 144 -12.19 -18.62 -0.68
C LEU A 144 -11.43 -17.59 0.15
N MET A 145 -12.16 -16.74 0.90
CA MET A 145 -11.55 -15.77 1.81
C MET A 145 -10.63 -16.45 2.83
N GLU A 146 -11.12 -17.51 3.48
CA GLU A 146 -10.35 -18.27 4.47
C GLU A 146 -9.04 -18.80 3.89
N GLY A 147 -9.09 -19.39 2.68
CA GLY A 147 -7.92 -19.91 2.00
C GLY A 147 -6.88 -18.83 1.70
N GLU A 148 -7.29 -17.64 1.24
CA GLU A 148 -6.34 -16.55 0.94
C GLU A 148 -5.72 -15.94 2.20
N ILE A 149 -6.46 -15.87 3.33
CA ILE A 149 -5.90 -15.46 4.62
C ILE A 149 -4.85 -16.47 5.09
N LEU A 150 -5.16 -17.77 5.08
CA LEU A 150 -4.23 -18.80 5.53
C LEU A 150 -2.94 -18.84 4.70
N LYS A 151 -3.06 -18.73 3.37
CA LYS A 151 -1.89 -18.64 2.49
C LYS A 151 -1.06 -17.37 2.73
N SER A 152 -1.71 -16.24 3.03
CA SER A 152 -0.98 -15.01 3.39
C SER A 152 -0.15 -15.19 4.66
N ILE A 153 -0.68 -15.91 5.64
CA ILE A 153 0.05 -16.25 6.88
C ILE A 153 1.23 -17.18 6.58
N GLU A 154 1.02 -18.21 5.76
CA GLU A 154 2.07 -19.16 5.35
C GLU A 154 3.23 -18.44 4.64
N GLU A 155 2.91 -17.51 3.74
CA GLU A 155 3.86 -16.70 2.99
C GLU A 155 4.42 -15.51 3.77
N LYS A 156 4.03 -15.35 5.04
CA LYS A 156 4.44 -14.26 5.95
C LYS A 156 4.12 -12.87 5.40
N VAL A 157 2.97 -12.74 4.72
CA VAL A 157 2.44 -11.47 4.22
C VAL A 157 1.48 -10.87 5.25
N VAL A 158 1.85 -9.71 5.78
CA VAL A 158 1.02 -8.95 6.71
C VAL A 158 -0.03 -8.16 5.93
N ILE A 159 -1.30 -8.16 6.35
CA ILE A 159 -2.36 -7.39 5.69
C ILE A 159 -2.91 -6.36 6.66
N ASP A 160 -2.68 -5.09 6.40
CA ASP A 160 -3.40 -4.00 7.03
C ASP A 160 -4.67 -3.72 6.28
N THR A 161 -5.70 -3.28 7.00
CA THR A 161 -7.00 -3.04 6.40
C THR A 161 -7.53 -1.66 6.78
N ILE A 162 -8.23 -1.03 5.83
CA ILE A 162 -8.94 0.23 6.02
C ILE A 162 -10.39 0.02 5.61
N ALA A 163 -11.32 0.11 6.57
CA ALA A 163 -12.74 0.19 6.30
C ALA A 163 -13.12 1.64 5.99
N PHE A 164 -13.65 1.91 4.79
CA PHE A 164 -13.98 3.27 4.36
C PHE A 164 -15.50 3.51 4.22
N GLY A 165 -16.05 4.32 5.12
CA GLY A 165 -17.47 4.68 5.15
C GLY A 165 -18.34 3.68 5.92
N GLU A 166 -19.58 4.06 6.14
CA GLU A 166 -20.51 3.39 7.06
C GLU A 166 -20.97 2.00 6.60
N ARG A 167 -20.74 1.65 5.33
CA ARG A 167 -21.17 0.37 4.72
C ARG A 167 -20.06 -0.66 4.57
N ALA A 168 -18.84 -0.33 5.01
CA ALA A 168 -17.73 -1.26 4.95
C ALA A 168 -17.94 -2.42 5.93
N ASP A 169 -17.57 -3.64 5.53
CA ASP A 169 -17.57 -4.81 6.42
C ASP A 169 -16.40 -4.74 7.41
N VAL A 170 -16.62 -3.98 8.49
CA VAL A 170 -15.64 -3.76 9.57
C VAL A 170 -15.22 -5.07 10.22
N ASN A 171 -16.13 -6.04 10.36
CA ASN A 171 -15.83 -7.30 11.04
C ASN A 171 -14.88 -8.16 10.20
N LEU A 172 -15.15 -8.28 8.91
CA LEU A 172 -14.27 -8.98 7.97
C LEU A 172 -12.89 -8.32 7.90
N LEU A 173 -12.84 -7.01 7.65
CA LEU A 173 -11.57 -6.30 7.48
C LEU A 173 -10.73 -6.34 8.75
N ARG A 174 -11.35 -6.22 9.94
CA ARG A 174 -10.66 -6.37 11.22
C ARG A 174 -10.16 -7.80 11.43
N SER A 175 -10.94 -8.82 11.04
CA SER A 175 -10.53 -10.21 11.12
C SER A 175 -9.31 -10.50 10.24
N ILE A 176 -9.31 -10.02 8.99
CA ILE A 176 -8.16 -10.16 8.07
C ILE A 176 -6.89 -9.57 8.70
N ALA A 177 -6.97 -8.33 9.17
CA ALA A 177 -5.81 -7.66 9.76
C ALA A 177 -5.30 -8.39 11.01
N THR A 178 -6.21 -8.72 11.93
CA THR A 178 -5.85 -9.40 13.18
C THR A 178 -5.17 -10.75 12.92
N ARG A 179 -5.69 -11.53 11.97
CA ARG A 179 -5.19 -12.88 11.69
C ARG A 179 -3.85 -12.88 10.95
N THR A 180 -3.58 -11.88 10.14
CA THR A 180 -2.31 -11.73 9.40
C THR A 180 -1.27 -10.90 10.15
N GLY A 181 -1.61 -10.42 11.35
CA GLY A 181 -0.72 -9.60 12.18
C GLY A 181 -0.63 -8.13 11.77
N GLY A 182 -1.54 -7.65 10.92
CA GLY A 182 -1.63 -6.26 10.48
C GLY A 182 -2.51 -5.40 11.37
N ILE A 183 -2.68 -4.14 10.97
CA ILE A 183 -3.50 -3.15 11.66
C ILE A 183 -4.79 -2.88 10.91
N PHE A 184 -5.89 -2.85 11.66
CA PHE A 184 -7.17 -2.37 11.20
C PHE A 184 -7.30 -0.86 11.46
N GLN A 185 -7.74 -0.11 10.45
CA GLN A 185 -8.18 1.28 10.57
C GLN A 185 -9.60 1.42 10.06
N GLU A 186 -10.32 2.38 10.63
CA GLU A 186 -11.65 2.77 10.19
C GLU A 186 -11.65 4.25 9.85
N ALA A 187 -12.26 4.60 8.72
CA ALA A 187 -12.37 5.96 8.24
C ALA A 187 -13.80 6.20 7.72
N LEU A 188 -14.52 7.14 8.32
CA LEU A 188 -15.87 7.53 7.88
C LEU A 188 -15.85 8.77 6.98
N THR A 189 -14.70 9.42 6.87
CA THR A 189 -14.49 10.67 6.14
C THR A 189 -13.18 10.64 5.35
N PRO A 190 -13.04 11.43 4.26
CA PRO A 190 -11.78 11.55 3.53
C PRO A 190 -10.59 11.95 4.41
N GLU A 191 -10.81 12.81 5.40
CA GLU A 191 -9.77 13.26 6.33
C GLU A 191 -9.29 12.12 7.22
N GLN A 192 -10.21 11.30 7.72
CA GLN A 192 -9.86 10.08 8.47
C GLN A 192 -9.16 9.04 7.59
N LEU A 193 -9.53 8.95 6.30
CA LEU A 193 -8.89 8.05 5.36
C LEU A 193 -7.43 8.44 5.11
N ALA A 194 -7.16 9.72 4.88
CA ALA A 194 -5.79 10.25 4.80
C ALA A 194 -4.99 9.93 6.08
N GLY A 195 -5.58 10.18 7.26
CA GLY A 195 -4.96 9.84 8.54
C GLY A 195 -4.74 8.33 8.75
N ALA A 196 -5.60 7.47 8.20
CA ALA A 196 -5.41 6.02 8.23
C ALA A 196 -4.19 5.59 7.41
N TYR A 197 -4.07 6.08 6.16
CA TYR A 197 -2.88 5.83 5.33
C TYR A 197 -1.59 6.34 5.99
N GLU A 198 -1.64 7.53 6.61
CA GLU A 198 -0.50 8.08 7.34
C GLU A 198 -0.10 7.20 8.54
N LYS A 199 -1.06 6.69 9.34
CA LYS A 199 -0.74 5.79 10.46
C LYS A 199 -0.10 4.48 10.00
N LEU A 200 -0.57 3.94 8.87
CA LEU A 200 -0.03 2.70 8.31
C LEU A 200 1.41 2.88 7.83
N ASN A 201 1.81 4.08 7.41
CA ASN A 201 3.21 4.40 7.11
C ASN A 201 4.15 4.23 8.33
N TYR A 202 3.73 4.69 9.52
CA TYR A 202 4.57 4.61 10.74
C TYR A 202 4.65 3.20 11.35
N THR A 203 3.67 2.35 11.06
CA THR A 203 3.53 1.03 11.70
C THR A 203 4.68 0.09 11.35
N VAL A 204 5.22 0.19 10.13
CA VAL A 204 6.42 -0.55 9.70
C VAL A 204 7.58 -0.36 10.68
N ARG A 205 7.74 0.85 11.22
CA ARG A 205 8.85 1.20 12.13
C ARG A 205 8.64 0.69 13.55
N TYR A 206 7.38 0.66 14.02
CA TYR A 206 7.07 0.23 15.39
C TYR A 206 7.25 -1.28 15.64
N LEU A 207 7.14 -2.11 14.59
CA LEU A 207 7.43 -3.54 14.71
C LEU A 207 8.94 -3.83 14.73
N GLU A 208 9.78 -2.94 14.17
CA GLU A 208 11.24 -3.03 14.27
C GLU A 208 11.73 -2.71 15.69
N ASP A 209 11.20 -1.67 16.33
CA ASP A 209 11.60 -1.25 17.68
C ASP A 209 11.29 -2.30 18.77
N LYS A 210 10.28 -3.16 18.54
CA LYS A 210 9.93 -4.22 19.51
C LYS A 210 10.75 -5.50 19.34
N ASN A 211 11.34 -5.73 18.18
CA ASN A 211 12.07 -6.96 17.87
C ASN A 211 13.58 -6.75 17.60
N GLY A 212 14.10 -5.51 17.65
CA GLY A 212 15.47 -5.22 17.26
C GLY A 212 16.16 -4.10 18.05
N LYS A 213 16.82 -4.50 19.14
CA LYS A 213 17.96 -3.82 19.81
C LYS A 213 17.66 -2.55 20.64
N THR A 214 17.95 -2.72 21.94
CA THR A 214 18.37 -1.70 22.91
C THR A 214 19.06 -0.49 22.29
N ALA A 215 18.52 0.69 22.60
CA ALA A 215 19.26 1.95 22.56
C ALA A 215 20.58 1.79 23.35
N LYS A 216 21.70 2.14 22.73
CA LYS A 216 22.90 2.59 23.43
C LYS A 216 22.87 4.10 23.49
#